data_AF-A0A0D7BCN0-F1
#
_entry.id   AF-A0A0D7BCN0-F1
#
_cell.length_a   1.000
_cell.length_b   1.000
_cell.length_c   1.000
_cell.angle_alpha   90.00
_cell.angle_beta   90.00
_cell.angle_gamma   90.00
#
_symmetry.space_group_name_H-M   'P 1'
#
loop_
_entity.id
_entity.type
_entity.pdbx_description
1 polymer ?
#
loop_
_entity_poly.entity_id
_entity_poly.type
_entity_poly.pdbx_seq_one_letter_code
_entity_poly.pdbx_strand_id
1 'polypeptide(L)'
;MKAGFLEKLQTAALAGSLAALYELEGLVETKQISFQQVKNTFLALDTTAISNLGGGTSALPAVLSCLAVLSCALEDGSTASTSFAEMTPSLWTAICGCIGFLIAHPSVLNGSVKPARPDVGFAIERAIDAAHSSPQMSDYVYYRAPKADALPIFPSLFSLWCRYSAAGAFSRPGRLISQLLALATGTLEKDSDNTVPRTILIPWHESLFANEDTDTLASALIAMCISTLNDSDKNALNKMEVHMFVTLLLSIVRNHDMMTALFEKGAIPFIVRLLKRFSSRRTRMSNVNGNFVMDGTSDENVSQTLQAFLSDLLSPWGYVGWPAALDAGLLQAIVGAEVMYMGCDESHDIECFHYVEGETLCIQLLPFLMWPSVRRACQRQFRALGISGARQGLGPNSPLAQVLNRLEVTVNTLGVEMHDFKMHSISQCSNEKCLSTRCTYRCSICYQEYYCSKLCQREAWRAGHRVSCETRLEYRTNSINPAIRPEDTQHLLYLAIQAARTNTAKIEKMLEDHFANRDDVANPVIWIDFHKYAETHRAVATLMSRTETITRAGWEIPEPGEQTPLDGKYPAVMVLAPYSGTSNDPRDYETNEPCCYIVTYNFRSLLYR
;
A
#
# COMPACT_ATOMS: atom_id res chain seq x y z
N MET A 1 -24.09 20.02 43.85
CA MET A 1 -25.43 20.08 43.21
C MET A 1 -26.51 19.76 44.26
N LYS A 2 -27.68 20.41 44.25
CA LYS A 2 -28.78 20.05 45.17
C LYS A 2 -29.32 18.66 44.76
N ALA A 3 -29.41 17.71 45.69
CA ALA A 3 -29.83 16.33 45.41
C ALA A 3 -31.15 16.24 44.60
N GLY A 4 -32.14 17.08 44.94
CA GLY A 4 -33.42 17.12 44.23
C GLY A 4 -33.40 17.69 42.80
N PHE A 5 -32.30 18.30 42.36
CA PHE A 5 -32.13 18.68 40.95
C PHE A 5 -31.69 17.48 40.11
N LEU A 6 -30.73 16.71 40.61
CA LEU A 6 -30.20 15.53 39.93
C LEU A 6 -31.29 14.46 39.76
N GLU A 7 -32.08 14.19 40.80
CA GLU A 7 -33.21 13.24 40.75
C GLU A 7 -34.27 13.63 39.71
N LYS A 8 -34.57 14.93 39.58
CA LYS A 8 -35.47 15.45 38.55
C LYS A 8 -34.92 15.22 37.15
N LEU A 9 -33.63 15.46 36.94
CA LEU A 9 -32.98 15.19 35.65
C LEU A 9 -33.01 13.70 35.31
N GLN A 10 -32.69 12.83 36.27
CA GLN A 10 -32.72 11.37 36.07
C GLN A 10 -34.13 10.87 35.75
N THR A 11 -35.15 11.37 36.46
CA THR A 11 -36.54 11.03 36.19
C THR A 11 -36.98 11.50 34.81
N ALA A 12 -36.61 12.73 34.42
CA ALA A 12 -36.91 13.26 33.10
C ALA A 12 -36.19 12.51 31.98
N ALA A 13 -34.94 12.08 32.19
CA ALA A 13 -34.19 11.26 31.26
C ALA A 13 -34.83 9.88 31.06
N LEU A 14 -35.23 9.21 32.15
CA LEU A 14 -35.99 7.95 32.10
C LEU A 14 -37.35 8.09 31.40
N ALA A 15 -37.96 9.28 31.50
CA ALA A 15 -39.18 9.63 30.77
C ALA A 15 -38.92 10.04 29.31
N GLY A 16 -37.68 9.99 28.82
CA GLY A 16 -37.35 10.26 27.42
C GLY A 16 -36.92 11.68 27.06
N SER A 17 -36.65 12.53 28.05
CA SER A 17 -36.23 13.91 27.79
C SER A 17 -34.79 13.95 27.28
N LEU A 18 -34.62 14.21 25.97
CA LEU A 18 -33.30 14.41 25.35
C LEU A 18 -32.52 15.56 26.01
N ALA A 19 -33.20 16.65 26.38
CA ALA A 19 -32.57 17.76 27.08
C ALA A 19 -32.02 17.34 28.46
N ALA A 20 -32.74 16.48 29.19
CA ALA A 20 -32.25 15.96 30.45
C ALA A 20 -31.06 15.00 30.26
N LEU A 21 -31.04 14.22 29.17
CA LEU A 21 -29.89 13.37 28.82
C LEU A 21 -28.65 14.22 28.52
N TYR A 22 -28.76 15.27 27.72
CA TYR A 22 -27.63 16.18 27.44
C TYR A 22 -27.14 16.90 28.69
N GLU A 23 -28.04 17.33 29.57
CA GLU A 23 -27.64 17.95 30.83
C GLU A 23 -26.90 16.95 31.71
N LEU A 24 -27.39 15.71 31.84
CA LEU A 24 -26.69 14.66 32.58
C LEU A 24 -25.32 14.31 31.97
N GLU A 25 -25.24 14.22 30.63
CA GLU A 25 -23.99 14.04 29.90
C GLU A 25 -22.98 15.14 30.23
N GLY A 26 -23.37 16.41 30.06
CA GLY A 26 -22.50 17.54 30.37
C GLY A 26 -22.06 17.56 31.84
N LEU A 27 -22.92 17.18 32.78
CA LEU A 27 -22.58 17.09 34.20
C LEU A 27 -21.59 15.95 34.51
N VAL A 28 -21.69 14.81 33.83
CA VAL A 28 -20.73 13.70 33.95
C VAL A 28 -19.40 14.06 33.29
N GLU A 29 -19.42 14.58 32.06
CA GLU A 29 -18.20 14.96 31.33
C GLU A 29 -17.39 16.04 32.05
N THR A 30 -18.09 17.01 32.66
CA THR A 30 -17.45 18.07 33.47
C THR A 30 -17.13 17.63 34.91
N LYS A 31 -17.34 16.34 35.24
CA LYS A 31 -17.10 15.72 36.56
C LYS A 31 -17.82 16.43 37.71
N GLN A 32 -18.93 17.10 37.42
CA GLN A 32 -19.78 17.73 38.44
C GLN A 32 -20.61 16.70 39.22
N ILE A 33 -20.84 15.55 38.61
CA ILE A 33 -21.44 14.35 39.22
C ILE A 33 -20.62 13.13 38.79
N SER A 34 -20.60 12.07 39.61
CA SER A 34 -19.96 10.80 39.25
C SER A 34 -20.94 9.89 38.52
N PHE A 35 -20.42 9.00 37.66
CA PHE A 35 -21.24 7.99 37.00
C PHE A 35 -22.05 7.15 38.00
N GLN A 36 -21.48 6.84 39.17
CA GLN A 36 -22.18 6.08 40.22
C GLN A 36 -23.49 6.75 40.66
N GLN A 37 -23.60 8.07 40.57
CA GLN A 37 -24.83 8.78 40.92
C GLN A 37 -25.92 8.61 39.85
N VAL A 38 -25.54 8.41 38.58
CA VAL A 38 -26.46 8.32 37.42
C VAL A 38 -26.56 6.93 36.80
N LYS A 39 -25.79 5.94 37.26
CA LYS A 39 -25.68 4.62 36.63
C LYS A 39 -27.02 3.93 36.43
N ASN A 40 -27.94 4.02 37.40
CA ASN A 40 -29.22 3.31 37.32
C ASN A 40 -30.09 3.92 36.22
N THR A 41 -29.96 5.22 35.95
CA THR A 41 -30.61 5.89 34.82
C THR A 41 -30.11 5.33 33.50
N PHE A 42 -28.79 5.33 33.29
CA PHE A 42 -28.21 4.90 32.01
C PHE A 42 -28.25 3.38 31.78
N LEU A 43 -28.21 2.56 32.84
CA LEU A 43 -28.38 1.10 32.73
C LEU A 43 -29.85 0.69 32.54
N ALA A 44 -30.81 1.51 32.99
CA ALA A 44 -32.24 1.26 32.76
C ALA A 44 -32.73 1.75 31.39
N LEU A 45 -31.97 2.64 30.74
CA LEU A 45 -32.15 3.03 29.34
C LEU A 45 -31.66 1.90 28.43
N ASP A 46 -32.32 0.75 28.48
CA ASP A 46 -32.10 -0.31 27.49
C ASP A 46 -32.48 0.22 26.09
N THR A 47 -31.86 -0.33 25.06
CA THR A 47 -32.17 -0.12 23.65
C THR A 47 -33.67 -0.21 23.34
N THR A 48 -34.40 -1.10 24.02
CA THR A 48 -35.85 -1.20 23.90
C THR A 48 -36.57 0.04 24.44
N ALA A 49 -36.11 0.60 25.56
CA ALA A 49 -36.62 1.86 26.07
C ALA A 49 -36.26 3.02 25.14
N ILE A 50 -35.03 3.06 24.62
CA ILE A 50 -34.55 4.15 23.75
C ILE A 50 -35.23 4.12 22.37
N SER A 51 -35.46 2.94 21.79
CA SER A 51 -36.21 2.80 20.54
C SER A 51 -37.68 3.25 20.68
N ASN A 52 -38.26 3.13 21.88
CA ASN A 52 -39.58 3.66 22.19
C ASN A 52 -39.61 5.19 22.37
N LEU A 53 -38.46 5.87 22.52
CA LEU A 53 -38.38 7.34 22.67
C LEU A 53 -38.65 8.11 21.37
N GLY A 54 -38.79 7.40 20.25
CA GLY A 54 -39.29 7.96 19.00
C GLY A 54 -38.95 7.03 17.84
N GLY A 55 -39.97 6.47 17.19
CA GLY A 55 -39.77 5.62 16.01
C GLY A 55 -39.04 6.40 14.91
N GLY A 56 -37.82 5.98 14.57
CA GLY A 56 -37.02 6.57 13.49
C GLY A 56 -35.82 7.39 13.96
N THR A 57 -35.48 8.44 13.20
CA THR A 57 -34.24 9.23 13.30
C THR A 57 -34.08 10.05 14.58
N SER A 58 -35.16 10.21 15.36
CA SER A 58 -35.18 11.04 16.58
C SER A 58 -34.49 10.40 17.79
N ALA A 59 -34.29 9.08 17.81
CA ALA A 59 -33.64 8.38 18.91
C ALA A 59 -32.10 8.44 18.84
N LEU A 60 -31.53 8.76 17.67
CA LEU A 60 -30.09 8.80 17.44
C LEU A 60 -29.32 9.72 18.42
N PRO A 61 -29.75 10.97 18.68
CA PRO A 61 -29.01 11.84 19.60
C PRO A 61 -29.06 11.35 21.05
N ALA A 62 -30.16 10.70 21.48
CA ALA A 62 -30.27 10.12 22.81
C ALA A 62 -29.29 8.95 23.00
N VAL A 63 -29.17 8.07 22.00
CA VAL A 63 -28.22 6.94 22.05
C VAL A 63 -26.77 7.43 22.07
N LEU A 64 -26.44 8.48 21.31
CA LEU A 64 -25.11 9.07 21.34
C LEU A 64 -24.77 9.63 22.73
N SER A 65 -25.70 10.35 23.37
CA SER A 65 -25.51 10.83 24.76
C SER A 65 -25.35 9.69 25.76
N CYS A 66 -26.16 8.63 25.64
CA CYS A 66 -26.00 7.45 26.48
C CYS A 66 -24.60 6.84 26.31
N LEU A 67 -24.16 6.63 25.06
CA LEU A 67 -22.85 6.04 24.78
C LEU A 67 -21.70 6.93 25.29
N ALA A 68 -21.81 8.25 25.18
CA ALA A 68 -20.84 9.20 25.71
C ALA A 68 -20.71 9.10 27.24
N VAL A 69 -21.84 9.03 27.96
CA VAL A 69 -21.84 8.87 29.42
C VAL A 69 -21.26 7.51 29.85
N LEU A 70 -21.62 6.42 29.16
CA LEU A 70 -21.08 5.09 29.44
C LEU A 70 -19.56 5.03 29.17
N SER A 71 -19.07 5.77 28.17
CA SER A 71 -17.63 5.91 27.90
C SER A 71 -16.91 6.67 29.02
N CYS A 72 -17.48 7.79 29.47
CA CYS A 72 -16.93 8.56 30.60
C CYS A 72 -16.86 7.73 31.88
N ALA A 73 -17.86 6.88 32.12
CA ALA A 73 -17.88 5.96 33.25
C ALA A 73 -16.68 5.00 33.28
N LEU A 74 -16.24 4.56 32.09
CA LEU A 74 -15.11 3.66 31.91
C LEU A 74 -13.77 4.41 32.03
N GLU A 75 -13.72 5.67 31.60
CA GLU A 75 -12.54 6.55 31.66
C GLU A 75 -12.22 7.03 33.10
N ASP A 76 -13.21 7.14 33.98
CA ASP A 76 -13.09 7.81 35.29
C ASP A 76 -12.21 7.09 36.33
N GLY A 77 -11.57 5.96 35.99
CA GLY A 77 -10.49 5.34 36.79
C GLY A 77 -10.91 4.76 38.15
N SER A 78 -12.14 5.01 38.60
CA SER A 78 -12.75 4.35 39.76
C SER A 78 -13.11 2.89 39.50
N THR A 79 -12.74 2.36 38.33
CA THR A 79 -12.95 0.99 37.87
C THR A 79 -12.13 -0.05 38.65
N ALA A 80 -11.45 0.34 39.73
CA ALA A 80 -10.76 -0.58 40.62
C ALA A 80 -11.64 -1.06 41.80
N SER A 81 -12.84 -0.48 42.00
CA SER A 81 -13.74 -0.91 43.08
C SER A 81 -14.36 -2.27 42.77
N THR A 82 -14.62 -3.06 43.82
CA THR A 82 -15.38 -4.32 43.70
C THR A 82 -16.79 -4.10 43.16
N SER A 83 -17.38 -2.96 43.50
CA SER A 83 -18.70 -2.55 42.99
C SER A 83 -18.72 -2.31 41.48
N PHE A 84 -17.59 -2.00 40.84
CA PHE A 84 -17.52 -1.85 39.39
C PHE A 84 -17.56 -3.19 38.68
N ALA A 85 -16.86 -4.20 39.21
CA ALA A 85 -16.83 -5.56 38.65
C ALA A 85 -18.23 -6.20 38.56
N GLU A 86 -19.11 -5.91 39.52
CA GLU A 86 -20.51 -6.37 39.51
C GLU A 86 -21.35 -5.69 38.42
N MET A 87 -20.97 -4.47 38.01
CA MET A 87 -21.69 -3.70 36.99
C MET A 87 -21.20 -3.95 35.57
N THR A 88 -19.99 -4.49 35.41
CA THR A 88 -19.36 -4.73 34.11
C THR A 88 -20.25 -5.47 33.11
N PRO A 89 -21.01 -6.53 33.48
CA PRO A 89 -21.92 -7.21 32.56
C PRO A 89 -23.02 -6.29 32.01
N SER A 90 -23.71 -5.56 32.89
CA SER A 90 -24.80 -4.65 32.51
C SER A 90 -24.28 -3.47 31.69
N LEU A 91 -23.10 -2.96 32.05
CA LEU A 91 -22.44 -1.86 31.34
C LEU A 91 -22.04 -2.28 29.92
N TRP A 92 -21.43 -3.46 29.76
CA TRP A 92 -21.09 -3.99 28.44
C TRP A 92 -22.35 -4.24 27.59
N THR A 93 -23.39 -4.83 28.18
CA THR A 93 -24.68 -5.04 27.50
C THR A 93 -25.27 -3.73 27.00
N ALA A 94 -25.27 -2.68 27.83
CA ALA A 94 -25.75 -1.36 27.44
C ALA A 94 -24.91 -0.73 26.31
N ILE A 95 -23.58 -0.88 26.35
CA ILE A 95 -22.67 -0.40 25.29
C ILE A 95 -22.94 -1.13 23.98
N CYS A 96 -22.96 -2.47 23.98
CA CYS A 96 -23.27 -3.28 22.80
C CYS A 96 -24.65 -2.95 22.23
N GLY A 97 -25.65 -2.74 23.09
CA GLY A 97 -26.98 -2.32 22.68
C GLY A 97 -26.97 -0.95 21.97
N CYS A 98 -26.31 0.05 22.56
CA CYS A 98 -26.17 1.37 21.95
C CYS A 98 -25.46 1.28 20.59
N ILE A 99 -24.34 0.56 20.52
CA ILE A 99 -23.58 0.34 19.28
C ILE A 99 -24.44 -0.36 18.22
N GLY A 100 -25.14 -1.43 18.59
CA GLY A 100 -26.02 -2.18 17.69
C GLY A 100 -27.13 -1.30 17.13
N PHE A 101 -27.75 -0.46 17.96
CA PHE A 101 -28.75 0.52 17.51
C PHE A 101 -28.15 1.52 16.51
N LEU A 102 -26.99 2.10 16.83
CA LEU A 102 -26.33 3.10 15.98
C LEU A 102 -25.98 2.52 14.61
N ILE A 103 -25.45 1.29 14.57
CA ILE A 103 -25.05 0.65 13.32
C ILE A 103 -26.27 0.25 12.47
N ALA A 104 -27.35 -0.22 13.11
CA ALA A 104 -28.60 -0.57 12.43
C ALA A 104 -29.32 0.67 11.85
N HIS A 105 -28.93 1.88 12.25
CA HIS A 105 -29.55 3.11 11.77
C HIS A 105 -29.24 3.34 10.27
N PRO A 106 -30.26 3.49 9.39
CA PRO A 106 -30.06 3.57 7.94
C PRO A 106 -29.15 4.70 7.46
N SER A 107 -28.98 5.76 8.26
CA SER A 107 -28.10 6.88 7.92
C SER A 107 -26.62 6.64 8.22
N VAL A 108 -26.26 5.55 8.91
CA VAL A 108 -24.89 5.28 9.34
C VAL A 108 -24.16 4.42 8.31
N LEU A 109 -24.78 3.31 7.90
CA LEU A 109 -24.29 2.45 6.82
C LEU A 109 -25.13 2.61 5.54
N ASN A 110 -25.48 3.84 5.15
CA ASN A 110 -25.95 4.06 3.79
C ASN A 110 -24.80 3.68 2.85
N GLY A 111 -25.04 2.96 1.74
CA GLY A 111 -23.97 2.43 0.87
C GLY A 111 -23.08 3.46 0.18
N SER A 112 -23.00 4.70 0.69
CA SER A 112 -22.12 5.75 0.21
C SER A 112 -20.73 5.65 0.84
N VAL A 113 -19.71 6.00 0.06
CA VAL A 113 -18.29 5.99 0.48
C VAL A 113 -18.01 7.04 1.57
N LYS A 114 -18.80 8.12 1.62
CA LYS A 114 -18.62 9.18 2.61
C LYS A 114 -19.58 8.97 3.79
N PRO A 115 -19.10 8.73 5.01
CA PRO A 115 -19.96 8.53 6.16
C PRO A 115 -20.82 9.77 6.38
N ALA A 116 -22.13 9.60 6.39
CA ALA A 116 -23.06 10.71 6.59
C ALA A 116 -23.00 11.26 8.03
N ARG A 117 -22.47 10.46 8.97
CA ARG A 117 -22.47 10.74 10.42
C ARG A 117 -21.11 10.38 11.06
N PRO A 118 -20.05 11.19 10.86
CA PRO A 118 -18.73 10.94 11.46
C PRO A 118 -18.78 10.98 13.00
N ASP A 119 -19.72 11.73 13.58
CA ASP A 119 -20.00 11.79 15.02
C ASP A 119 -20.34 10.42 15.61
N VAL A 120 -21.07 9.58 14.87
CA VAL A 120 -21.40 8.21 15.29
C VAL A 120 -20.15 7.34 15.35
N GLY A 121 -19.28 7.42 14.34
CA GLY A 121 -18.02 6.68 14.33
C GLY A 121 -17.12 7.06 15.51
N PHE A 122 -16.98 8.36 15.79
CA PHE A 122 -16.20 8.85 16.93
C PHE A 122 -16.75 8.36 18.28
N ALA A 123 -18.08 8.38 18.47
CA ALA A 123 -18.71 7.89 19.70
C ALA A 123 -18.47 6.38 19.92
N ILE A 124 -18.58 5.58 18.86
CA ILE A 124 -18.29 4.14 18.90
C ILE A 124 -16.80 3.88 19.19
N GLU A 125 -15.90 4.60 18.51
CA GLU A 125 -14.45 4.52 18.75
C GLU A 125 -14.11 4.82 20.21
N ARG A 126 -14.62 5.93 20.75
CA ARG A 126 -14.40 6.33 22.16
C ARG A 126 -14.92 5.29 23.13
N ALA A 127 -16.11 4.73 22.90
CA ALA A 127 -16.71 3.73 23.79
C ALA A 127 -15.90 2.43 23.84
N ILE A 128 -15.47 1.93 22.67
CA ILE A 128 -14.62 0.74 22.60
C ILE A 128 -13.26 1.02 23.23
N ASP A 129 -12.69 2.21 23.01
CA ASP A 129 -11.41 2.58 23.59
C ASP A 129 -11.47 2.67 25.12
N ALA A 130 -12.53 3.28 25.65
CA ALA A 130 -12.79 3.38 27.08
C ALA A 130 -12.98 1.99 27.70
N ALA A 131 -13.71 1.10 27.03
CA ALA A 131 -13.92 -0.27 27.49
C ALA A 131 -12.61 -1.05 27.62
N HIS A 132 -11.71 -0.90 26.65
CA HIS A 132 -10.39 -1.53 26.68
C HIS A 132 -9.43 -0.92 27.69
N SER A 133 -9.57 0.39 27.94
CA SER A 133 -8.71 1.11 28.89
C SER A 133 -9.05 0.81 30.36
N SER A 134 -10.26 0.31 30.64
CA SER A 134 -10.67 -0.16 31.96
C SER A 134 -10.25 -1.62 32.19
N PRO A 135 -9.35 -1.94 33.14
CA PRO A 135 -8.86 -3.30 33.34
C PRO A 135 -9.96 -4.32 33.65
N GLN A 136 -10.96 -3.94 34.44
CA GLN A 136 -12.08 -4.83 34.81
C GLN A 136 -13.04 -5.06 33.63
N MET A 137 -13.29 -4.03 32.82
CA MET A 137 -14.09 -4.18 31.61
C MET A 137 -13.35 -5.04 30.58
N SER A 138 -12.07 -4.75 30.35
CA SER A 138 -11.19 -5.53 29.48
C SER A 138 -11.18 -7.02 29.86
N ASP A 139 -10.96 -7.37 31.14
CA ASP A 139 -11.02 -8.76 31.63
C ASP A 139 -12.39 -9.41 31.36
N TYR A 140 -13.48 -8.70 31.68
CA TYR A 140 -14.82 -9.22 31.44
C TYR A 140 -15.09 -9.46 29.96
N VAL A 141 -14.75 -8.50 29.11
CA VAL A 141 -15.06 -8.58 27.68
C VAL A 141 -14.26 -9.69 27.00
N TYR A 142 -12.99 -9.88 27.37
CA TYR A 142 -12.18 -10.95 26.80
C TYR A 142 -12.53 -12.36 27.29
N TYR A 143 -12.96 -12.50 28.54
CA TYR A 143 -13.03 -13.82 29.16
C TYR A 143 -14.43 -14.24 29.63
N ARG A 144 -15.39 -13.30 29.75
CA ARG A 144 -16.67 -13.55 30.44
C ARG A 144 -17.90 -13.03 29.70
N ALA A 145 -17.76 -12.12 28.75
CA ALA A 145 -18.90 -11.58 28.02
C ALA A 145 -19.63 -12.69 27.23
N PRO A 146 -20.97 -12.76 27.30
CA PRO A 146 -21.74 -13.71 26.52
C PRO A 146 -21.50 -13.50 25.02
N LYS A 147 -21.05 -14.55 24.35
CA LYS A 147 -20.75 -14.51 22.91
C LYS A 147 -21.99 -14.20 22.07
N ALA A 148 -23.16 -14.66 22.50
CA ALA A 148 -24.43 -14.45 21.82
C ALA A 148 -24.78 -12.96 21.63
N ASP A 149 -24.30 -12.09 22.53
CA ASP A 149 -24.65 -10.67 22.53
C ASP A 149 -23.71 -9.85 21.63
N ALA A 150 -22.42 -10.24 21.54
CA ALA A 150 -21.41 -9.51 20.79
C ALA A 150 -21.21 -10.05 19.36
N LEU A 151 -21.41 -11.35 19.13
CA LEU A 151 -21.15 -11.96 17.82
C LEU A 151 -21.94 -11.33 16.66
N PRO A 152 -23.25 -11.02 16.81
CA PRO A 152 -24.04 -10.45 15.72
C PRO A 152 -23.63 -9.03 15.30
N ILE A 153 -22.98 -8.27 16.19
CA ILE A 153 -22.60 -6.88 15.90
C ILE A 153 -21.27 -6.77 15.16
N PHE A 154 -20.38 -7.77 15.25
CA PHE A 154 -19.04 -7.67 14.67
C PHE A 154 -19.02 -7.43 13.17
N PRO A 155 -19.73 -8.19 12.30
CA PRO A 155 -19.68 -7.93 10.86
C PRO A 155 -20.02 -6.48 10.52
N SER A 156 -21.00 -5.91 11.22
CA SER A 156 -21.43 -4.52 11.01
C SER A 156 -20.43 -3.51 11.61
N LEU A 157 -19.75 -3.86 12.71
CA LEU A 157 -18.66 -3.06 13.28
C LEU A 157 -17.41 -3.03 12.38
N PHE A 158 -17.04 -4.17 11.77
CA PHE A 158 -15.92 -4.24 10.82
C PHE A 158 -16.25 -3.49 9.52
N SER A 159 -17.48 -3.60 9.02
CA SER A 159 -17.98 -2.77 7.90
C SER A 159 -17.92 -1.28 8.24
N LEU A 160 -18.41 -0.88 9.41
CA LEU A 160 -18.33 0.51 9.88
C LEU A 160 -16.86 0.95 9.99
N TRP A 161 -16.00 0.12 10.59
CA TRP A 161 -14.57 0.38 10.69
C TRP A 161 -13.96 0.66 9.31
N CYS A 162 -14.25 -0.20 8.33
CA CYS A 162 -13.74 -0.09 6.97
C CYS A 162 -14.13 1.24 6.33
N ARG A 163 -15.43 1.54 6.23
CA ARG A 163 -15.94 2.75 5.55
C ARG A 163 -15.49 4.04 6.23
N TYR A 164 -15.55 4.08 7.55
CA TYR A 164 -15.18 5.27 8.31
C TYR A 164 -13.66 5.49 8.32
N SER A 165 -12.85 4.42 8.34
CA SER A 165 -11.39 4.54 8.20
C SER A 165 -11.01 5.03 6.80
N ALA A 166 -11.64 4.47 5.76
CA ALA A 166 -11.43 4.89 4.38
C ALA A 166 -11.75 6.38 4.16
N ALA A 167 -12.77 6.89 4.86
CA ALA A 167 -13.14 8.29 4.84
C ALA A 167 -12.34 9.19 5.80
N GLY A 168 -11.42 8.64 6.59
CA GLY A 168 -10.65 9.38 7.59
C GLY A 168 -11.50 9.94 8.75
N ALA A 169 -12.61 9.28 9.08
CA ALA A 169 -13.53 9.73 10.12
C ALA A 169 -13.10 9.30 11.54
N PHE A 170 -12.30 8.23 11.67
CA PHE A 170 -11.74 7.82 12.96
C PHE A 170 -10.49 8.58 13.32
N SER A 171 -10.30 8.78 14.62
CA SER A 171 -9.09 9.39 15.16
C SER A 171 -7.91 8.41 15.24
N ARG A 172 -8.19 7.13 15.55
CA ARG A 172 -7.21 6.06 15.78
C ARG A 172 -7.69 4.74 15.17
N PRO A 173 -7.88 4.66 13.84
CA PRO A 173 -8.41 3.48 13.18
C PRO A 173 -7.61 2.20 13.47
N GLY A 174 -6.28 2.30 13.66
CA GLY A 174 -5.42 1.16 13.99
C GLY A 174 -5.62 0.62 15.41
N ARG A 175 -5.93 1.48 16.38
CA ARG A 175 -6.25 1.06 17.75
C ARG A 175 -7.62 0.40 17.80
N LEU A 176 -8.61 0.99 17.14
CA LEU A 176 -9.97 0.47 17.09
C LEU A 176 -10.04 -0.93 16.47
N ILE A 177 -9.39 -1.17 15.33
CA ILE A 177 -9.40 -2.50 14.71
C ILE A 177 -8.67 -3.55 15.54
N SER A 178 -7.57 -3.17 16.20
CA SER A 178 -6.84 -4.07 17.10
C SER A 178 -7.73 -4.51 18.27
N GLN A 179 -8.51 -3.56 18.80
CA GLN A 179 -9.52 -3.81 19.82
C GLN A 179 -10.64 -4.70 19.30
N LEU A 180 -11.26 -4.36 18.16
CA LEU A 180 -12.32 -5.18 17.53
C LEU A 180 -11.86 -6.62 17.24
N LEU A 181 -10.62 -6.80 16.79
CA LEU A 181 -10.05 -8.11 16.54
C LEU A 181 -9.82 -8.88 17.84
N ALA A 182 -9.28 -8.22 18.88
CA ALA A 182 -9.11 -8.85 20.18
C ALA A 182 -10.46 -9.26 20.82
N LEU A 183 -11.51 -8.44 20.61
CA LEU A 183 -12.87 -8.78 21.00
C LEU A 183 -13.39 -10.00 20.24
N ALA A 184 -13.16 -10.05 18.92
CA ALA A 184 -13.57 -11.17 18.08
C ALA A 184 -12.82 -12.47 18.45
N THR A 185 -11.51 -12.42 18.74
CA THR A 185 -10.75 -13.61 19.12
C THR A 185 -11.21 -14.22 20.44
N GLY A 186 -11.62 -13.40 21.41
CA GLY A 186 -12.25 -13.87 22.66
C GLY A 186 -13.54 -14.66 22.43
N THR A 187 -14.22 -14.47 21.29
CA THR A 187 -15.44 -15.22 20.95
C THR A 187 -15.19 -16.60 20.35
N LEU A 188 -13.95 -16.95 19.99
CA LEU A 188 -13.65 -18.30 19.50
C LEU A 188 -13.79 -19.30 20.66
N GLU A 189 -14.49 -20.42 20.43
CA GLU A 189 -14.57 -21.49 21.42
C GLU A 189 -13.17 -22.05 21.65
N LYS A 190 -12.70 -21.98 22.90
CA LYS A 190 -11.58 -22.82 23.31
C LYS A 190 -12.12 -24.23 23.29
N ASP A 191 -11.64 -25.04 22.35
CA ASP A 191 -11.88 -26.47 22.37
C ASP A 191 -11.46 -27.02 23.74
N SER A 192 -12.14 -28.08 24.22
CA SER A 192 -11.97 -28.60 25.59
C SER A 192 -10.53 -29.00 25.91
N ASP A 193 -9.71 -29.23 24.89
CA ASP A 193 -8.30 -29.58 25.00
C ASP A 193 -7.36 -28.36 25.24
N ASN A 194 -7.90 -27.14 25.39
CA ASN A 194 -7.14 -25.88 25.53
C ASN A 194 -6.16 -25.59 24.36
N THR A 195 -6.15 -26.43 23.33
CA THR A 195 -5.39 -26.26 22.10
C THR A 195 -6.23 -25.46 21.13
N VAL A 196 -6.26 -24.13 21.28
CA VAL A 196 -6.77 -23.27 20.20
C VAL A 196 -5.89 -23.54 18.98
N PRO A 197 -6.42 -24.09 17.87
CA PRO A 197 -5.60 -24.32 16.69
C PRO A 197 -5.12 -22.96 16.19
N ARG A 198 -3.80 -22.72 16.25
CA ARG A 198 -3.16 -21.45 15.83
C ARG A 198 -3.53 -21.05 14.39
N THR A 199 -4.03 -22.00 13.59
CA THR A 199 -4.44 -21.85 12.20
C THR A 199 -5.89 -21.37 11.98
N ILE A 200 -6.75 -21.30 13.01
CA ILE A 200 -8.18 -20.93 12.86
C ILE A 200 -8.44 -19.41 12.96
N LEU A 201 -7.44 -18.59 13.27
CA LEU A 201 -7.62 -17.13 13.31
C LEU A 201 -7.83 -16.51 11.92
N ILE A 202 -7.33 -17.13 10.87
CA ILE A 202 -7.24 -16.54 9.52
C ILE A 202 -8.56 -16.61 8.70
N PRO A 203 -9.35 -17.71 8.71
CA PRO A 203 -10.58 -17.81 7.90
C PRO A 203 -11.71 -16.84 8.32
N TRP A 204 -11.64 -16.29 9.53
CA TRP A 204 -12.69 -15.42 10.05
C TRP A 204 -12.69 -14.04 9.42
N HIS A 205 -11.53 -13.53 8.99
CA HIS A 205 -11.40 -12.16 8.50
C HIS A 205 -12.16 -11.93 7.18
N GLU A 206 -12.19 -12.91 6.28
CA GLU A 206 -12.90 -12.78 4.99
C GLU A 206 -14.39 -12.53 5.18
N SER A 207 -15.02 -13.29 6.08
CA SER A 207 -16.45 -13.14 6.36
C SER A 207 -16.81 -11.78 6.97
N LEU A 208 -15.86 -11.14 7.67
CA LEU A 208 -16.06 -9.83 8.30
C LEU A 208 -16.03 -8.68 7.29
N PHE A 209 -15.42 -8.87 6.12
CA PHE A 209 -15.34 -7.87 5.05
C PHE A 209 -16.06 -8.29 3.77
N ALA A 210 -16.83 -9.38 3.79
CA ALA A 210 -17.48 -9.94 2.60
C ALA A 210 -18.38 -8.96 1.82
N ASN A 211 -18.86 -7.90 2.47
CA ASN A 211 -19.73 -6.88 1.88
C ASN A 211 -19.01 -5.58 1.49
N GLU A 212 -17.71 -5.47 1.75
CA GLU A 212 -16.95 -4.25 1.46
C GLU A 212 -16.24 -4.37 0.11
N ASP A 213 -16.25 -3.29 -0.67
CA ASP A 213 -15.51 -3.23 -1.92
C ASP A 213 -14.00 -3.11 -1.67
N THR A 214 -13.21 -3.59 -2.62
CA THR A 214 -11.74 -3.66 -2.52
C THR A 214 -11.09 -2.28 -2.39
N ASP A 215 -11.68 -1.23 -2.98
CA ASP A 215 -11.16 0.14 -2.92
C ASP A 215 -11.33 0.74 -1.52
N THR A 216 -12.53 0.59 -0.94
CA THR A 216 -12.82 1.02 0.43
C THR A 216 -11.93 0.27 1.43
N LEU A 217 -11.79 -1.05 1.29
CA LEU A 217 -10.94 -1.85 2.18
C LEU A 217 -9.46 -1.48 2.05
N ALA A 218 -8.96 -1.25 0.84
CA ALA A 218 -7.60 -0.76 0.62
C ALA A 218 -7.39 0.61 1.28
N SER A 219 -8.31 1.56 1.09
CA SER A 219 -8.28 2.88 1.74
C SER A 219 -8.27 2.77 3.28
N ALA A 220 -9.06 1.86 3.85
CA ALA A 220 -9.11 1.63 5.29
C ALA A 220 -7.77 1.10 5.85
N LEU A 221 -7.17 0.11 5.18
CA LEU A 221 -5.86 -0.44 5.54
C LEU A 221 -4.75 0.63 5.47
N ILE A 222 -4.80 1.51 4.46
CA ILE A 222 -3.86 2.62 4.33
C ILE A 222 -4.04 3.64 5.46
N ALA A 223 -5.28 4.02 5.77
CA ALA A 223 -5.57 4.94 6.87
C ALA A 223 -5.06 4.39 8.22
N MET A 224 -5.22 3.09 8.44
CA MET A 224 -4.68 2.37 9.59
C MET A 224 -3.16 2.37 9.63
N CYS A 225 -2.48 2.07 8.52
CA CYS A 225 -1.02 2.13 8.45
C CYS A 225 -0.49 3.55 8.74
N ILE A 226 -1.16 4.57 8.20
CA ILE A 226 -0.86 5.98 8.48
C ILE A 226 -1.06 6.30 9.96
N SER A 227 -2.16 5.85 10.57
CA SER A 227 -2.43 6.03 12.01
C SER A 227 -1.30 5.41 12.84
N THR A 228 -0.91 4.16 12.58
CA THR A 228 0.19 3.49 13.30
C THR A 228 1.52 4.24 13.14
N LEU A 229 1.78 4.79 11.95
CA LEU A 229 2.95 5.63 11.68
C LEU A 229 2.88 7.01 12.36
N ASN A 230 1.70 7.55 12.68
CA ASN A 230 1.52 8.88 13.24
C ASN A 230 1.32 8.89 14.77
N ASP A 231 0.53 7.95 15.32
CA ASP A 231 0.14 7.85 16.75
C ASP A 231 1.32 7.53 17.67
N SER A 232 2.37 6.99 17.08
CA SER A 232 3.57 6.58 17.79
C SER A 232 4.33 7.81 18.26
N ASP A 233 4.04 8.24 19.50
CA ASP A 233 4.83 9.17 20.33
C ASP A 233 6.28 9.01 19.91
N LYS A 234 6.87 10.07 19.34
CA LYS A 234 7.97 10.14 18.33
C LYS A 234 8.98 8.98 18.16
N ASN A 235 9.11 8.04 19.09
CA ASN A 235 9.99 6.89 19.10
C ASN A 235 9.36 5.52 19.50
N ALA A 236 8.05 5.36 19.74
CA ALA A 236 7.47 4.08 20.20
C ALA A 236 6.42 3.51 19.25
N LEU A 237 6.64 2.32 18.66
CA LEU A 237 5.61 1.60 17.91
C LEU A 237 4.85 0.64 18.84
N ASN A 238 3.52 0.68 18.77
CA ASN A 238 2.67 -0.31 19.45
C ASN A 238 2.80 -1.65 18.72
N LYS A 239 3.44 -2.64 19.37
CA LYS A 239 3.69 -3.96 18.78
C LYS A 239 2.43 -4.68 18.36
N MET A 240 1.37 -4.58 19.18
CA MET A 240 0.10 -5.22 18.88
C MET A 240 -0.51 -4.63 17.60
N GLU A 241 -0.57 -3.30 17.45
CA GLU A 241 -1.17 -2.67 16.28
C GLU A 241 -0.43 -3.03 14.97
N VAL A 242 0.91 -3.04 15.00
CA VAL A 242 1.71 -3.45 13.82
C VAL A 242 1.44 -4.92 13.49
N HIS A 243 1.41 -5.79 14.50
CA HIS A 243 1.12 -7.21 14.29
C HIS A 243 -0.28 -7.43 13.72
N MET A 244 -1.28 -6.75 14.28
CA MET A 244 -2.66 -6.83 13.80
C MET A 244 -2.78 -6.29 12.38
N PHE A 245 -2.05 -5.22 12.05
CA PHE A 245 -1.97 -4.72 10.69
C PHE A 245 -1.42 -5.74 9.70
N VAL A 246 -0.30 -6.34 10.04
CA VAL A 246 0.34 -7.35 9.19
C VAL A 246 -0.55 -8.58 9.01
N THR A 247 -1.16 -9.05 10.10
CA THR A 247 -2.10 -10.18 10.08
C THR A 247 -3.30 -9.89 9.17
N LEU A 248 -3.92 -8.72 9.36
CA LEU A 248 -5.07 -8.30 8.59
C LEU A 248 -4.71 -8.17 7.10
N LEU A 249 -3.59 -7.52 6.80
CA LEU A 249 -3.07 -7.36 5.44
C LEU A 249 -2.90 -8.71 4.75
N LEU A 250 -2.25 -9.68 5.38
CA LEU A 250 -2.08 -11.03 4.83
C LEU A 250 -3.40 -11.76 4.59
N SER A 251 -4.33 -11.67 5.56
CA SER A 251 -5.62 -12.36 5.48
C SER A 251 -6.52 -11.79 4.37
N ILE A 252 -6.42 -10.49 4.10
CA ILE A 252 -7.28 -9.84 3.12
C ILE A 252 -6.69 -9.94 1.72
N VAL A 253 -5.38 -9.70 1.57
CA VAL A 253 -4.69 -9.64 0.27
C VAL A 253 -4.85 -10.93 -0.51
N ARG A 254 -4.71 -12.08 0.14
CA ARG A 254 -4.77 -13.39 -0.52
C ARG A 254 -6.16 -13.72 -1.07
N ASN A 255 -7.20 -13.10 -0.53
CA ASN A 255 -8.59 -13.53 -0.76
C ASN A 255 -9.40 -12.57 -1.63
N HIS A 256 -9.01 -11.29 -1.70
CA HIS A 256 -9.83 -10.25 -2.33
C HIS A 256 -9.19 -9.58 -3.55
N ASP A 257 -8.12 -10.14 -4.13
CA ASP A 257 -7.37 -9.54 -5.25
C ASP A 257 -7.06 -8.03 -5.02
N MET A 258 -6.64 -7.72 -3.79
CA MET A 258 -6.54 -6.34 -3.33
C MET A 258 -5.22 -5.66 -3.69
N MET A 259 -4.29 -6.37 -4.31
CA MET A 259 -2.96 -5.86 -4.63
C MET A 259 -3.02 -4.62 -5.50
N THR A 260 -3.97 -4.58 -6.43
CA THR A 260 -4.20 -3.46 -7.33
C THR A 260 -4.73 -2.24 -6.60
N ALA A 261 -5.82 -2.40 -5.84
CA ALA A 261 -6.38 -1.31 -5.06
C ALA A 261 -5.35 -0.75 -4.04
N LEU A 262 -4.60 -1.62 -3.36
CA LEU A 262 -3.54 -1.19 -2.43
C LEU A 262 -2.45 -0.40 -3.13
N PHE A 263 -2.00 -0.83 -4.31
CA PHE A 263 -1.02 -0.09 -5.09
C PHE A 263 -1.54 1.29 -5.50
N GLU A 264 -2.76 1.37 -6.04
CA GLU A 264 -3.39 2.62 -6.47
C GLU A 264 -3.58 3.62 -5.32
N LYS A 265 -3.86 3.12 -4.10
CA LYS A 265 -3.91 3.93 -2.88
C LYS A 265 -2.53 4.29 -2.31
N GLY A 266 -1.44 3.87 -2.96
CA GLY A 266 -0.08 4.21 -2.58
C GLY A 266 0.45 3.42 -1.38
N ALA A 267 0.10 2.14 -1.24
CA ALA A 267 0.57 1.27 -0.16
C ALA A 267 2.10 1.20 -0.03
N ILE A 268 2.82 1.14 -1.15
CA ILE A 268 4.28 0.90 -1.18
C ILE A 268 5.04 1.85 -0.24
N PRO A 269 4.93 3.19 -0.35
CA PRO A 269 5.60 4.09 0.58
C PRO A 269 5.27 3.87 2.06
N PHE A 270 4.03 3.52 2.40
CA PHE A 270 3.62 3.33 3.79
C PHE A 270 4.18 2.06 4.39
N ILE A 271 4.13 0.95 3.64
CA ILE A 271 4.70 -0.34 4.06
C ILE A 271 6.22 -0.22 4.23
N VAL A 272 6.92 0.44 3.29
CA VAL A 272 8.37 0.68 3.42
C VAL A 272 8.69 1.53 4.64
N ARG A 273 7.92 2.59 4.91
CA ARG A 273 8.12 3.43 6.11
C ARG A 273 7.84 2.65 7.39
N LEU A 274 6.83 1.78 7.39
CA LEU A 274 6.51 0.91 8.51
C LEU A 274 7.66 -0.05 8.78
N LEU A 275 8.14 -0.78 7.76
CA LEU A 275 9.29 -1.66 7.88
C LEU A 275 10.53 -0.91 8.36
N LYS A 276 10.82 0.26 7.80
CA LYS A 276 11.96 1.11 8.20
C LYS A 276 11.86 1.58 9.65
N ARG A 277 10.65 1.90 10.12
CA ARG A 277 10.44 2.35 11.49
C ARG A 277 10.52 1.17 12.46
N PHE A 278 9.93 0.05 12.09
CA PHE A 278 9.99 -1.22 12.82
C PHE A 278 11.44 -1.69 12.99
N SER A 279 12.24 -1.64 11.93
CA SER A 279 13.64 -2.05 11.94
C SER A 279 14.62 -1.01 12.52
N SER A 280 14.11 0.15 12.94
CA SER A 280 14.97 1.21 13.47
C SER A 280 15.38 0.92 14.91
N ARG A 281 16.70 0.93 15.19
CA ARG A 281 17.25 0.87 16.56
C ARG A 281 16.72 1.97 17.50
N ARG A 282 16.21 3.09 16.95
CA ARG A 282 15.66 4.20 17.73
C ARG A 282 14.21 3.96 18.13
N THR A 283 13.50 3.14 17.38
CA THR A 283 12.11 2.81 17.69
C THR A 283 12.11 1.77 18.80
N ARG A 284 11.54 2.14 19.95
CA ARG A 284 11.23 1.15 20.98
C ARG A 284 9.93 0.47 20.60
N MET A 285 9.93 -0.84 20.49
CA MET A 285 8.68 -1.59 20.51
C MET A 285 8.19 -1.60 21.95
N SER A 286 7.14 -0.83 22.23
CA SER A 286 6.52 -0.88 23.55
C SER A 286 5.61 -2.08 23.59
N ASN A 287 5.94 -3.06 24.43
CA ASN A 287 4.92 -3.96 24.96
C ASN A 287 4.06 -3.11 25.88
N VAL A 288 2.94 -2.61 25.37
CA VAL A 288 1.98 -1.88 26.21
C VAL A 288 1.53 -2.85 27.31
N ASN A 289 1.68 -2.43 28.56
CA ASN A 289 1.44 -3.22 29.78
C ASN A 289 0.04 -3.88 29.74
N GLY A 290 -0.04 -5.13 29.32
CA GLY A 290 -1.24 -5.94 29.29
C GLY A 290 -0.87 -7.37 28.95
N ASN A 291 -1.37 -8.33 29.70
CA ASN A 291 -0.93 -9.73 29.78
C ASN A 291 -1.06 -10.58 28.48
N PHE A 292 -1.30 -9.97 27.33
CA PHE A 292 -1.29 -10.65 26.03
C PHE A 292 0.12 -10.60 25.43
N VAL A 293 0.98 -11.49 25.92
CA VAL A 293 2.12 -11.92 25.11
C VAL A 293 1.52 -12.77 23.99
N MET A 294 1.49 -12.26 22.77
CA MET A 294 1.28 -13.10 21.58
C MET A 294 2.50 -14.03 21.48
N ASP A 295 2.41 -15.16 22.18
CA ASP A 295 3.49 -16.11 22.47
C ASP A 295 3.87 -16.97 21.24
N GLY A 296 3.93 -16.35 20.06
CA GLY A 296 4.13 -17.09 18.82
C GLY A 296 4.54 -16.26 17.60
N THR A 297 4.47 -14.94 17.66
CA THR A 297 4.92 -14.10 16.54
C THR A 297 6.10 -13.25 16.99
N SER A 298 7.29 -13.76 16.68
CA SER A 298 8.53 -13.01 16.82
C SER A 298 8.45 -11.71 16.01
N ASP A 299 9.19 -10.68 16.45
CA ASP A 299 9.38 -9.46 15.65
C ASP A 299 9.95 -9.79 14.26
N GLU A 300 10.60 -10.95 14.17
CA GLU A 300 11.04 -11.54 12.94
C GLU A 300 9.91 -11.83 11.95
N ASN A 301 8.88 -12.58 12.37
CA ASN A 301 7.76 -12.94 11.49
C ASN A 301 7.08 -11.69 10.91
N VAL A 302 6.99 -10.61 11.70
CA VAL A 302 6.40 -9.33 11.24
C VAL A 302 7.24 -8.71 10.13
N SER A 303 8.55 -8.61 10.30
CA SER A 303 9.42 -8.00 9.29
C SER A 303 9.59 -8.87 8.05
N GLN A 304 9.66 -10.20 8.19
CA GLN A 304 9.60 -11.13 7.04
C GLN A 304 8.29 -10.95 6.28
N THR A 305 7.16 -10.97 6.98
CA THR A 305 5.87 -10.77 6.33
C THR A 305 5.78 -9.46 5.56
N LEU A 306 6.29 -8.35 6.12
CA LEU A 306 6.33 -7.07 5.43
C LEU A 306 7.24 -7.10 4.19
N GLN A 307 8.36 -7.83 4.23
CA GLN A 307 9.27 -7.98 3.10
C GLN A 307 8.67 -8.87 2.00
N ALA A 308 8.10 -10.02 2.36
CA ALA A 308 7.35 -10.88 1.45
C ALA A 308 6.20 -10.11 0.78
N PHE A 309 5.40 -9.38 1.57
CA PHE A 309 4.33 -8.54 1.04
C PHE A 309 4.84 -7.45 0.09
N LEU A 310 5.98 -6.81 0.39
CA LEU A 310 6.62 -5.86 -0.52
C LEU A 310 7.10 -6.54 -1.81
N SER A 311 7.64 -7.75 -1.73
CA SER A 311 8.03 -8.53 -2.92
C SER A 311 6.82 -8.81 -3.80
N ASP A 312 5.74 -9.30 -3.20
CA ASP A 312 4.49 -9.57 -3.91
C ASP A 312 3.88 -8.30 -4.50
N LEU A 313 4.00 -7.15 -3.82
CA LEU A 313 3.51 -5.86 -4.30
C LEU A 313 4.43 -5.21 -5.34
N LEU A 314 5.73 -5.50 -5.34
CA LEU A 314 6.66 -4.93 -6.32
C LEU A 314 6.75 -5.80 -7.59
N SER A 315 6.46 -7.10 -7.49
CA SER A 315 6.51 -8.01 -8.62
C SER A 315 5.60 -7.58 -9.78
N PRO A 316 4.29 -7.27 -9.59
CA PRO A 316 3.41 -6.84 -10.67
C PRO A 316 3.48 -5.33 -10.98
N TRP A 317 4.07 -4.52 -10.11
CA TRP A 317 4.09 -3.05 -10.21
C TRP A 317 5.46 -2.42 -10.52
N GLY A 318 6.50 -3.25 -10.51
CA GLY A 318 7.80 -3.06 -11.15
C GLY A 318 8.27 -1.63 -11.29
N TYR A 319 8.28 -1.15 -12.53
CA TYR A 319 8.86 0.16 -12.89
C TYR A 319 8.29 1.32 -12.06
N VAL A 320 7.00 1.29 -11.71
CA VAL A 320 6.36 2.37 -10.94
C VAL A 320 6.55 2.14 -9.44
N GLY A 321 6.49 0.89 -8.99
CA GLY A 321 6.63 0.51 -7.60
C GLY A 321 8.05 0.74 -7.05
N TRP A 322 9.09 0.36 -7.80
CA TRP A 322 10.48 0.46 -7.33
C TRP A 322 10.91 1.88 -6.97
N PRO A 323 10.70 2.92 -7.81
CA PRO A 323 11.01 4.29 -7.44
C PRO A 323 10.27 4.75 -6.17
N ALA A 324 8.98 4.39 -6.02
CA ALA A 324 8.20 4.75 -4.84
C ALA A 324 8.74 4.09 -3.57
N ALA A 325 9.10 2.80 -3.64
CA ALA A 325 9.70 2.05 -2.53
C ALA A 325 11.08 2.63 -2.17
N LEU A 326 11.92 2.87 -3.17
CA LEU A 326 13.25 3.44 -2.96
C LEU A 326 13.19 4.86 -2.42
N ASP A 327 12.25 5.69 -2.86
CA ASP A 327 12.05 7.04 -2.31
C ASP A 327 11.55 7.01 -0.86
N ALA A 328 10.80 5.98 -0.48
CA ALA A 328 10.34 5.77 0.89
C ALA A 328 11.43 5.21 1.83
N GLY A 329 12.55 4.72 1.30
CA GLY A 329 13.66 4.21 2.12
C GLY A 329 13.86 2.70 2.10
N LEU A 330 13.45 2.00 1.03
CA LEU A 330 13.46 0.53 0.98
C LEU A 330 14.81 -0.09 1.40
N LEU A 331 15.93 0.36 0.81
CA LEU A 331 17.25 -0.22 1.14
C LEU A 331 17.63 0.04 2.61
N GLN A 332 17.27 1.20 3.17
CA GLN A 332 17.48 1.46 4.60
C GLN A 332 16.62 0.55 5.48
N ALA A 333 15.39 0.25 5.05
CA ALA A 333 14.47 -0.62 5.76
C ALA A 333 15.00 -2.06 5.82
N ILE A 334 15.41 -2.60 4.66
CA ILE A 334 15.97 -3.96 4.51
C ILE A 334 17.27 -4.10 5.32
N VAL A 335 18.21 -3.16 5.18
CA VAL A 335 19.47 -3.19 5.95
C VAL A 335 19.19 -3.07 7.44
N GLY A 336 18.24 -2.22 7.84
CA GLY A 336 17.85 -2.09 9.25
C GLY A 336 17.29 -3.39 9.80
N ALA A 337 16.46 -4.11 9.03
CA ALA A 337 15.87 -5.37 9.43
C ALA A 337 16.95 -6.44 9.63
N GLU A 338 17.84 -6.59 8.67
CA GLU A 338 18.98 -7.52 8.75
C GLU A 338 19.86 -7.26 9.99
N VAL A 339 20.21 -5.98 10.23
CA VAL A 339 21.04 -5.59 11.38
C VAL A 339 20.33 -5.80 12.71
N MET A 340 19.00 -5.68 12.74
CA MET A 340 18.20 -5.98 13.93
C MET A 340 18.32 -7.47 14.30
N TYR A 341 18.30 -8.36 13.31
CA TYR A 341 18.41 -9.81 13.52
C TYR A 341 19.81 -10.25 13.95
N MET A 342 20.86 -9.69 13.35
CA MET A 342 22.24 -10.00 13.73
C MET A 342 22.57 -9.69 15.20
N GLY A 343 21.75 -8.88 15.89
CA GLY A 343 21.90 -8.57 17.30
C GLY A 343 21.23 -9.58 18.26
N CYS A 344 20.43 -10.51 17.76
CA CYS A 344 19.80 -11.57 18.56
C CYS A 344 20.81 -12.72 18.73
N ASP A 345 21.10 -13.09 19.98
CA ASP A 345 22.18 -13.99 20.40
C ASP A 345 22.29 -15.29 19.58
N GLU A 346 23.51 -15.65 19.13
CA GLU A 346 23.86 -16.84 18.33
C GLU A 346 23.60 -18.19 19.05
N SER A 347 23.00 -18.17 20.24
CA SER A 347 22.93 -19.33 21.14
C SER A 347 21.75 -20.27 20.90
N HIS A 348 20.80 -19.93 20.03
CA HIS A 348 19.60 -20.73 19.76
C HIS A 348 19.47 -21.03 18.26
N ASP A 349 19.72 -22.28 17.89
CA ASP A 349 19.45 -22.94 16.59
C ASP A 349 19.85 -22.19 15.31
N ILE A 350 21.12 -22.38 14.93
CA ILE A 350 21.75 -22.00 13.65
C ILE A 350 21.01 -22.59 12.41
N GLU A 351 20.13 -23.59 12.59
CA GLU A 351 19.48 -24.29 11.47
C GLU A 351 18.18 -23.64 10.97
N CYS A 352 17.58 -22.68 11.69
CA CYS A 352 16.21 -22.23 11.36
C CYS A 352 16.10 -21.00 10.44
N PHE A 353 17.20 -20.32 10.11
CA PHE A 353 17.10 -19.01 9.47
C PHE A 353 17.59 -18.97 8.02
N HIS A 354 16.69 -19.28 7.09
CA HIS A 354 16.85 -18.90 5.69
C HIS A 354 16.51 -17.40 5.50
N TYR A 355 17.46 -16.53 5.84
CA TYR A 355 17.40 -15.06 5.73
C TYR A 355 17.46 -14.54 4.28
N VAL A 356 16.54 -14.99 3.41
CA VAL A 356 16.65 -14.79 1.95
C VAL A 356 15.80 -13.64 1.42
N GLU A 357 14.86 -13.07 2.19
CA GLU A 357 13.88 -12.12 1.64
C GLU A 357 14.46 -10.75 1.29
N GLY A 358 15.29 -10.17 2.16
CA GLY A 358 15.94 -8.88 1.90
C GLY A 358 16.90 -8.94 0.71
N GLU A 359 17.62 -10.07 0.59
CA GLU A 359 18.46 -10.39 -0.56
C GLU A 359 17.61 -10.52 -1.83
N THR A 360 16.51 -11.27 -1.76
CA THR A 360 15.57 -11.51 -2.87
C THR A 360 15.02 -10.20 -3.41
N LEU A 361 14.57 -9.28 -2.54
CA LEU A 361 14.11 -7.95 -2.95
C LEU A 361 15.21 -7.17 -3.70
N CYS A 362 16.46 -7.24 -3.23
CA CYS A 362 17.57 -6.58 -3.90
C CYS A 362 17.93 -7.23 -5.25
N ILE A 363 17.80 -8.55 -5.37
CA ILE A 363 17.98 -9.29 -6.63
C ILE A 363 16.86 -8.94 -7.62
N GLN A 364 15.60 -8.92 -7.18
CA GLN A 364 14.46 -8.54 -8.01
C GLN A 364 14.55 -7.10 -8.52
N LEU A 365 15.22 -6.20 -7.79
CA LEU A 365 15.47 -4.82 -8.21
C LEU A 365 16.52 -4.70 -9.34
N LEU A 366 17.45 -5.65 -9.50
CA LEU A 366 18.56 -5.56 -10.46
C LEU A 366 18.09 -5.30 -11.90
N PRO A 367 17.14 -6.06 -12.48
CA PRO A 367 16.65 -5.81 -13.84
C PRO A 367 16.14 -4.38 -14.04
N PHE A 368 15.47 -3.82 -13.04
CA PHE A 368 14.88 -2.48 -13.10
C PHE A 368 15.91 -1.35 -13.03
N LEU A 369 17.19 -1.64 -12.74
CA LEU A 369 18.24 -0.63 -12.81
C LEU A 369 18.50 -0.12 -14.23
N MET A 370 17.96 -0.74 -15.28
CA MET A 370 18.03 -0.15 -16.62
C MET A 370 17.22 1.15 -16.77
N TRP A 371 16.32 1.44 -15.82
CA TRP A 371 15.51 2.66 -15.78
C TRP A 371 16.23 3.80 -15.03
N PRO A 372 16.48 4.96 -15.67
CA PRO A 372 17.15 6.08 -15.01
C PRO A 372 16.48 6.60 -13.74
N SER A 373 15.15 6.56 -13.63
CA SER A 373 14.43 6.92 -12.40
C SER A 373 14.76 6.01 -11.23
N VAL A 374 14.73 4.68 -11.45
CA VAL A 374 15.09 3.66 -10.45
C VAL A 374 16.54 3.83 -10.03
N ARG A 375 17.48 3.97 -10.98
CA ARG A 375 18.91 4.21 -10.65
C ARG A 375 19.13 5.42 -9.77
N ARG A 376 18.49 6.55 -10.10
CA ARG A 376 18.59 7.78 -9.32
C ARG A 376 18.07 7.58 -7.90
N ALA A 377 16.97 6.84 -7.73
CA ALA A 377 16.42 6.51 -6.42
C ALA A 377 17.37 5.58 -5.62
N CYS A 378 17.92 4.53 -6.25
CA CYS A 378 18.95 3.68 -5.63
C CYS A 378 20.18 4.48 -5.20
N GLN A 379 20.70 5.37 -6.06
CA GLN A 379 21.87 6.20 -5.73
C GLN A 379 21.60 7.16 -4.56
N ARG A 380 20.36 7.64 -4.38
CA ARG A 380 19.97 8.39 -3.17
C ARG A 380 19.99 7.49 -1.94
N GLN A 381 19.46 6.27 -2.05
CA GLN A 381 19.45 5.30 -0.95
C GLN A 381 20.85 4.85 -0.53
N PHE A 382 21.76 4.56 -1.47
CA PHE A 382 23.16 4.24 -1.14
C PHE A 382 23.86 5.38 -0.42
N ARG A 383 23.65 6.63 -0.86
CA ARG A 383 24.14 7.80 -0.12
C ARG A 383 23.56 7.88 1.29
N ALA A 384 22.26 7.63 1.44
CA ALA A 384 21.60 7.64 2.73
C ALA A 384 22.09 6.53 3.67
N LEU A 385 22.39 5.34 3.15
CA LEU A 385 23.03 4.23 3.86
C LEU A 385 24.47 4.57 4.30
N GLY A 386 25.23 5.25 3.43
CA GLY A 386 26.57 5.73 3.74
C GLY A 386 26.56 6.77 4.86
N ILE A 387 25.62 7.73 4.82
CA ILE A 387 25.48 8.76 5.85
C ILE A 387 25.01 8.17 7.18
N SER A 388 24.08 7.21 7.18
CA SER A 388 23.56 6.63 8.42
C SER A 388 24.52 5.62 9.07
N GLY A 389 25.52 5.14 8.35
CA GLY A 389 26.40 4.05 8.79
C GLY A 389 25.69 2.70 8.90
N ALA A 390 24.42 2.58 8.50
CA ALA A 390 23.63 1.35 8.68
C ALA A 390 24.28 0.13 8.00
N ARG A 391 24.91 0.34 6.84
CA ARG A 391 25.63 -0.70 6.10
C ARG A 391 26.83 -1.28 6.86
N GLN A 392 27.45 -0.52 7.77
CA GLN A 392 28.57 -1.01 8.57
C GLN A 392 28.12 -2.04 9.62
N GLY A 393 26.82 -2.07 9.94
CA GLY A 393 26.23 -3.10 10.79
C GLY A 393 26.12 -4.47 10.11
N LEU A 394 26.24 -4.53 8.78
CA LEU A 394 26.25 -5.78 8.05
C LEU A 394 27.65 -6.40 8.08
N GLY A 395 27.72 -7.69 8.34
CA GLY A 395 28.96 -8.45 8.13
C GLY A 395 29.38 -8.36 6.65
N PRO A 396 30.68 -8.20 6.33
CA PRO A 396 31.16 -8.05 4.94
C PRO A 396 30.84 -9.27 4.07
N ASN A 397 30.71 -10.44 4.69
CA ASN A 397 30.39 -11.71 4.04
C ASN A 397 28.89 -12.04 4.08
N SER A 398 28.05 -11.20 4.71
CA SER A 398 26.60 -11.46 4.72
C SER A 398 26.05 -11.46 3.28
N PRO A 399 25.12 -12.37 2.93
CA PRO A 399 24.55 -12.44 1.58
C PRO A 399 23.97 -11.09 1.12
N LEU A 400 23.25 -10.40 2.03
CA LEU A 400 22.70 -9.07 1.74
C LEU A 400 23.80 -8.04 1.42
N ALA A 401 24.93 -8.02 2.16
CA ALA A 401 26.02 -7.10 1.86
C ALA A 401 26.63 -7.36 0.48
N GLN A 402 26.77 -8.62 0.07
CA GLN A 402 27.27 -8.98 -1.25
C GLN A 402 26.33 -8.53 -2.37
N VAL A 403 25.02 -8.74 -2.21
CA VAL A 403 24.02 -8.28 -3.18
C VAL A 403 23.95 -6.76 -3.24
N LEU A 404 24.06 -6.06 -2.10
CA LEU A 404 24.11 -4.59 -2.09
C LEU A 404 25.38 -4.05 -2.76
N ASN A 405 26.54 -4.70 -2.57
CA ASN A 405 27.76 -4.35 -3.29
C ASN A 405 27.58 -4.51 -4.80
N ARG A 406 27.01 -5.63 -5.23
CA ARG A 406 26.69 -5.90 -6.65
C ARG A 406 25.73 -4.82 -7.20
N LEU A 407 24.65 -4.54 -6.49
CA LEU A 407 23.65 -3.54 -6.86
C LEU A 407 24.27 -2.14 -6.99
N GLU A 408 25.14 -1.74 -6.06
CA GLU A 408 25.83 -0.44 -6.10
C GLU A 408 26.80 -0.32 -7.28
N VAL A 409 27.58 -1.38 -7.53
CA VAL A 409 28.47 -1.44 -8.70
C VAL A 409 27.65 -1.29 -9.98
N THR A 410 26.55 -2.03 -10.12
CA THR A 410 25.65 -1.93 -11.28
C THR A 410 25.05 -0.52 -11.43
N VAL A 411 24.58 0.10 -10.34
CA VAL A 411 24.05 1.48 -10.37
C VAL A 411 25.11 2.46 -10.86
N ASN A 412 26.35 2.33 -10.41
CA ASN A 412 27.46 3.20 -10.80
C ASN A 412 27.85 3.00 -12.27
N THR A 413 27.98 1.75 -12.73
CA THR A 413 28.31 1.44 -14.13
C THR A 413 27.25 1.99 -15.09
N LEU A 414 25.97 1.71 -14.84
CA LEU A 414 24.88 2.26 -15.66
C LEU A 414 24.70 3.78 -15.47
N GLY A 415 25.26 4.35 -14.40
CA GLY A 415 25.33 5.79 -14.18
C GLY A 415 26.27 6.49 -15.16
N VAL A 416 27.40 5.85 -15.49
CA VAL A 416 28.34 6.34 -16.53
C VAL A 416 27.67 6.30 -17.90
N GLU A 417 27.00 5.20 -18.24
CA GLU A 417 26.26 5.07 -19.50
C GLU A 417 25.16 6.13 -19.66
N MET A 418 24.45 6.46 -18.57
CA MET A 418 23.48 7.55 -18.55
C MET A 418 24.14 8.93 -18.77
N HIS A 419 25.35 9.12 -18.25
CA HIS A 419 26.12 10.33 -18.50
C HIS A 419 26.48 10.42 -19.99
N ASP A 420 26.96 9.33 -20.58
CA ASP A 420 27.28 9.27 -22.01
C ASP A 420 26.06 9.54 -22.89
N PHE A 421 24.91 8.96 -22.55
CA PHE A 421 23.62 9.27 -23.21
C PHE A 421 23.29 10.77 -23.15
N LYS A 422 23.42 11.39 -21.97
CA LYS A 422 23.16 12.83 -21.81
C LYS A 422 24.14 13.67 -22.61
N MET A 423 25.43 13.31 -22.58
CA MET A 423 26.47 14.01 -23.33
C MET A 423 26.24 13.88 -24.83
N HIS A 424 25.84 12.70 -25.32
CA HIS A 424 25.45 12.47 -26.71
C HIS A 424 24.22 13.32 -27.10
N SER A 425 23.21 13.38 -26.24
CA SER A 425 22.01 14.18 -26.49
C SER A 425 22.30 15.69 -26.52
N ILE A 426 23.27 16.14 -25.72
CA ILE A 426 23.68 17.55 -25.57
C ILE A 426 24.74 17.97 -26.61
N SER A 427 25.43 17.01 -27.23
CA SER A 427 26.57 17.30 -28.12
C SER A 427 26.18 17.70 -29.54
N GLN A 428 24.89 17.62 -29.92
CA GLN A 428 24.44 17.96 -31.25
C GLN A 428 23.20 18.85 -31.21
N CYS A 429 23.22 19.93 -32.01
CA CYS A 429 22.06 20.78 -32.20
C CYS A 429 21.06 20.09 -33.12
N SER A 430 19.83 19.95 -32.66
CA SER A 430 18.71 19.39 -33.45
C SER A 430 18.25 20.30 -34.60
N ASN A 431 18.82 21.50 -34.73
CA ASN A 431 18.71 22.27 -35.95
C ASN A 431 19.78 21.77 -36.93
N GLU A 432 19.36 21.02 -37.96
CA GLU A 432 20.25 20.40 -38.96
C GLU A 432 21.23 21.38 -39.64
N LYS A 433 20.87 22.67 -39.69
CA LYS A 433 21.72 23.72 -40.27
C LYS A 433 22.77 24.25 -39.28
N CYS A 434 22.72 23.84 -38.02
CA CYS A 434 23.59 24.32 -36.95
C CYS A 434 24.68 23.31 -36.64
N LEU A 435 25.95 23.73 -36.78
CA LEU A 435 27.13 22.90 -36.48
C LEU A 435 27.58 22.99 -35.01
N SER A 436 26.76 23.58 -34.12
CA SER A 436 27.14 23.74 -32.72
C SER A 436 27.13 22.40 -31.99
N THR A 437 28.18 22.16 -31.20
CA THR A 437 28.38 20.91 -30.45
C THR A 437 28.03 21.03 -28.96
N ARG A 438 27.41 22.14 -28.55
CA ARG A 438 27.03 22.38 -27.15
C ARG A 438 25.60 22.90 -27.08
N CYS A 439 24.69 22.03 -26.66
CA CYS A 439 23.27 22.34 -26.61
C CYS A 439 22.75 22.47 -25.18
N THR A 440 22.39 23.68 -24.78
CA THR A 440 21.90 23.95 -23.41
C THR A 440 20.37 24.05 -23.34
N TYR A 441 19.68 24.17 -24.47
CA TYR A 441 18.24 24.38 -24.52
C TYR A 441 17.53 23.11 -24.97
N ARG A 442 16.71 22.51 -24.08
CA ARG A 442 15.88 21.35 -24.39
C ARG A 442 14.49 21.80 -24.86
N CYS A 443 13.90 21.11 -25.83
CA CYS A 443 12.50 21.34 -26.21
C CYS A 443 11.57 21.09 -25.00
N SER A 444 10.76 22.07 -24.62
CA SER A 444 9.87 21.98 -23.45
C SER A 444 8.63 21.12 -23.66
N ILE A 445 8.34 20.69 -24.90
CA ILE A 445 7.15 19.90 -25.24
C ILE A 445 7.53 18.41 -25.33
N CYS A 446 8.35 18.03 -26.31
CA CYS A 446 8.73 16.62 -26.47
C CYS A 446 9.89 16.20 -25.57
N TYR A 447 10.68 17.13 -25.04
CA TYR A 447 11.88 16.86 -24.25
C TYR A 447 12.97 16.04 -24.98
N GLN A 448 12.84 15.79 -26.28
CA GLN A 448 13.77 14.95 -27.05
C GLN A 448 14.91 15.75 -27.68
N GLU A 449 14.58 16.94 -28.20
CA GLU A 449 15.53 17.73 -29.00
C GLU A 449 16.27 18.74 -28.14
N TYR A 450 17.55 18.93 -28.46
CA TYR A 450 18.44 19.87 -27.80
C TYR A 450 18.96 20.90 -28.80
N TYR A 451 19.08 22.14 -28.36
CA TYR A 451 19.46 23.27 -29.17
C TYR A 451 20.53 24.10 -28.46
N CYS A 452 21.46 24.67 -29.24
CA CYS A 452 22.45 25.60 -28.72
C CYS A 452 21.84 26.95 -28.32
N SER A 453 20.67 27.30 -28.87
CA SER A 453 19.98 28.56 -28.59
C SER A 453 18.46 28.45 -28.84
N LYS A 454 17.69 29.36 -28.23
CA LYS A 454 16.25 29.54 -28.53
C LYS A 454 15.99 29.91 -30.00
N LEU A 455 16.95 30.53 -30.69
CA LEU A 455 16.83 30.86 -32.11
C LEU A 455 16.86 29.57 -32.95
N CYS A 456 17.85 28.70 -32.73
CA CYS A 456 17.92 27.41 -33.42
C CYS A 456 16.70 26.53 -33.13
N GLN A 457 16.17 26.57 -31.90
CA GLN A 457 14.91 25.90 -31.59
C GLN A 457 13.75 26.41 -32.45
N ARG A 458 13.58 27.75 -32.57
CA ARG A 458 12.51 28.34 -33.39
C ARG A 458 12.68 28.02 -34.88
N GLU A 459 13.90 28.03 -35.38
CA GLU A 459 14.21 27.66 -36.76
C GLU A 459 13.85 26.21 -37.04
N ALA A 460 14.35 25.27 -36.21
CA ALA A 460 14.00 23.86 -36.32
C ALA A 460 12.50 23.61 -36.17
N TRP A 461 11.84 24.34 -35.25
CA TRP A 461 10.39 24.28 -35.06
C TRP A 461 9.63 24.57 -36.36
N ARG A 462 10.01 25.66 -37.05
CA ARG A 462 9.43 26.04 -38.36
C ARG A 462 9.83 25.09 -39.49
N ALA A 463 11.03 24.52 -39.43
CA ALA A 463 11.56 23.62 -40.44
C ALA A 463 10.93 22.21 -40.42
N GLY A 464 10.13 21.88 -39.39
CA GLY A 464 9.41 20.61 -39.33
C GLY A 464 9.40 19.96 -37.95
N HIS A 465 10.19 20.47 -36.98
CA HIS A 465 10.18 19.90 -35.63
C HIS A 465 8.80 20.00 -34.97
N ARG A 466 7.96 21.00 -35.32
CA ARG A 466 6.58 21.06 -34.82
C ARG A 466 5.81 19.76 -35.07
N VAL A 467 5.85 19.26 -36.31
CA VAL A 467 5.13 18.05 -36.72
C VAL A 467 5.69 16.83 -35.98
N SER A 468 7.02 16.67 -35.97
CA SER A 468 7.63 15.53 -35.26
C SER A 468 7.45 15.61 -33.74
N CYS A 469 7.34 16.81 -33.18
CA CYS A 469 7.05 17.04 -31.77
C CYS A 469 5.61 16.66 -31.42
N GLU A 470 4.63 17.04 -32.24
CA GLU A 470 3.22 16.67 -32.09
C GLU A 470 3.06 15.15 -32.19
N THR A 471 3.64 14.51 -33.22
CA THR A 471 3.62 13.04 -33.35
C THR A 471 4.24 12.33 -32.15
N ARG A 472 5.36 12.83 -31.61
CA ARG A 472 5.97 12.25 -30.38
C ARG A 472 5.11 12.48 -29.15
N LEU A 473 4.38 13.58 -29.08
CA LEU A 473 3.45 13.84 -28.00
C LEU A 473 2.26 12.90 -28.08
N GLU A 474 1.71 12.69 -29.28
CA GLU A 474 0.65 11.71 -29.54
C GLU A 474 1.10 10.29 -29.19
N TYR A 475 2.29 9.86 -29.60
CA TYR A 475 2.83 8.56 -29.19
C TYR A 475 3.00 8.45 -27.67
N ARG A 476 3.29 9.55 -26.99
CA ARG A 476 3.41 9.57 -25.54
C ARG A 476 2.04 9.52 -24.85
N THR A 477 1.04 10.22 -25.37
CA THR A 477 -0.33 10.18 -24.82
C THR A 477 -1.03 8.86 -25.15
N ASN A 478 -0.68 8.25 -26.28
CA ASN A 478 -1.25 7.00 -26.77
C ASN A 478 -0.37 5.78 -26.44
N SER A 479 0.76 5.96 -25.75
CA SER A 479 1.58 4.82 -25.33
C SER A 479 0.78 3.96 -24.37
N ILE A 480 0.92 2.64 -24.49
CA ILE A 480 0.27 1.62 -23.66
C ILE A 480 0.45 1.90 -22.17
N ASN A 481 1.50 2.64 -21.77
CA ASN A 481 1.74 2.97 -20.39
C ASN A 481 2.06 4.45 -20.10
N PRO A 482 1.06 5.26 -19.70
CA PRO A 482 1.27 6.68 -19.35
C PRO A 482 2.11 6.88 -18.09
N ALA A 483 2.36 5.83 -17.30
CA ALA A 483 3.16 5.94 -16.08
C ALA A 483 4.67 6.03 -16.34
N ILE A 484 5.15 5.64 -17.54
CA ILE A 484 6.58 5.75 -17.88
C ILE A 484 7.01 7.21 -17.99
N ARG A 485 8.03 7.58 -17.23
CA ARG A 485 8.60 8.92 -17.25
C ARG A 485 9.25 9.19 -18.61
N PRO A 486 9.12 10.40 -19.18
CA PRO A 486 9.68 10.72 -20.50
C PRO A 486 11.18 10.50 -20.61
N GLU A 487 11.92 10.82 -19.55
CA GLU A 487 13.38 10.63 -19.50
C GLU A 487 13.79 9.16 -19.57
N ASP A 488 12.95 8.27 -19.05
CA ASP A 488 13.21 6.84 -19.04
C ASP A 488 12.91 6.22 -20.41
N THR A 489 11.81 6.63 -21.05
CA THR A 489 11.51 6.31 -22.45
C THR A 489 12.65 6.73 -23.38
N GLN A 490 13.21 7.92 -23.16
CA GLN A 490 14.31 8.45 -23.96
C GLN A 490 15.57 7.62 -23.86
N HIS A 491 15.95 7.31 -22.63
CA HIS A 491 17.09 6.46 -22.36
C HIS A 491 16.88 5.08 -22.99
N LEU A 492 15.70 4.48 -22.81
CA LEU A 492 15.39 3.17 -23.40
C LEU A 492 15.50 3.19 -24.93
N LEU A 493 15.00 4.25 -25.58
CA LEU A 493 15.14 4.41 -27.03
C LEU A 493 16.61 4.52 -27.45
N TYR A 494 17.40 5.29 -26.72
CA TYR A 494 18.84 5.37 -26.96
C TYR A 494 19.50 3.99 -26.86
N LEU A 495 19.17 3.21 -25.81
CA LEU A 495 19.67 1.85 -25.66
C LEU A 495 19.24 0.95 -26.81
N ALA A 496 17.97 1.04 -27.24
CA ALA A 496 17.45 0.26 -28.36
C ALA A 496 18.18 0.58 -29.67
N ILE A 497 18.49 1.85 -29.94
CA ILE A 497 19.29 2.26 -31.10
C ILE A 497 20.69 1.65 -31.03
N GLN A 498 21.37 1.76 -29.88
CA GLN A 498 22.71 1.19 -29.72
C GLN A 498 22.72 -0.33 -29.84
N ALA A 499 21.72 -0.99 -29.26
CA ALA A 499 21.54 -2.43 -29.37
C ALA A 499 21.28 -2.88 -30.81
N ALA A 500 20.41 -2.17 -31.54
CA ALA A 500 20.12 -2.44 -32.95
C ALA A 500 21.40 -2.28 -33.80
N ARG A 501 22.14 -1.19 -33.61
CA ARG A 501 23.42 -0.95 -34.28
C ARG A 501 24.44 -2.06 -34.02
N THR A 502 24.59 -2.45 -32.75
CA THR A 502 25.51 -3.53 -32.35
C THR A 502 25.10 -4.88 -32.93
N ASN A 503 23.80 -5.12 -33.12
CA ASN A 503 23.25 -6.35 -33.67
C ASN A 503 22.92 -6.28 -35.16
N THR A 504 23.34 -5.23 -35.89
CA THR A 504 22.91 -4.98 -37.29
C THR A 504 23.07 -6.21 -38.18
N ALA A 505 24.28 -6.78 -38.26
CA ALA A 505 24.56 -7.93 -39.10
C ALA A 505 23.76 -9.19 -38.70
N LYS A 506 23.50 -9.36 -37.39
CA LYS A 506 22.67 -10.46 -36.89
C LYS A 506 21.21 -10.26 -37.32
N ILE A 507 20.68 -9.04 -37.17
CA ILE A 507 19.30 -8.70 -37.53
C ILE A 507 19.09 -8.83 -39.03
N GLU A 508 20.01 -8.32 -39.85
CA GLU A 508 19.96 -8.46 -41.31
C GLU A 508 19.91 -9.94 -41.71
N LYS A 509 20.78 -10.77 -41.14
CA LYS A 509 20.75 -12.22 -41.38
C LYS A 509 19.42 -12.85 -40.97
N MET A 510 18.88 -12.54 -39.79
CA MET A 510 17.57 -13.08 -39.36
C MET A 510 16.45 -12.69 -40.33
N LEU A 511 16.47 -11.44 -40.84
CA LEU A 511 15.49 -10.97 -41.81
C LEU A 511 15.66 -11.69 -43.16
N GLU A 512 16.89 -11.87 -43.65
CA GLU A 512 17.18 -12.62 -44.87
C GLU A 512 16.69 -14.07 -44.77
N ASP A 513 17.01 -14.75 -43.67
CA ASP A 513 16.58 -16.14 -43.40
C ASP A 513 15.05 -16.24 -43.34
N HIS A 514 14.37 -15.25 -42.76
CA HIS A 514 12.91 -15.20 -42.71
C HIS A 514 12.28 -15.01 -44.10
N PHE A 515 12.76 -14.04 -44.88
CA PHE A 515 12.23 -13.76 -46.22
C PHE A 515 12.60 -14.82 -47.27
N ALA A 516 13.63 -15.62 -47.02
CA ALA A 516 13.95 -16.78 -47.86
C ALA A 516 12.90 -17.89 -47.72
N ASN A 517 12.32 -18.07 -46.52
CA ASN A 517 11.40 -19.16 -46.18
C ASN A 517 9.92 -18.74 -46.32
N ARG A 518 9.54 -18.21 -47.50
CA ARG A 518 8.31 -17.48 -47.95
C ARG A 518 6.89 -17.89 -47.45
N ASP A 519 6.71 -18.63 -46.37
CA ASP A 519 5.41 -19.09 -45.90
C ASP A 519 4.59 -18.01 -45.16
N ASP A 520 5.23 -16.93 -44.67
CA ASP A 520 4.54 -15.78 -44.06
C ASP A 520 4.79 -14.49 -44.88
N VAL A 521 3.70 -13.85 -45.31
CA VAL A 521 3.74 -12.59 -46.09
C VAL A 521 3.89 -11.38 -45.17
N ALA A 522 3.63 -11.52 -43.86
CA ALA A 522 3.71 -10.43 -42.91
C ALA A 522 5.16 -10.04 -42.60
N ASN A 523 5.40 -8.74 -42.44
CA ASN A 523 6.69 -8.27 -41.94
C ASN A 523 6.91 -8.79 -40.50
N PRO A 524 8.07 -9.40 -40.21
CA PRO A 524 8.37 -9.83 -38.85
C PRO A 524 8.64 -8.62 -37.94
N VAL A 525 8.64 -8.88 -36.64
CA VAL A 525 8.93 -7.88 -35.61
C VAL A 525 10.29 -8.18 -34.97
N ILE A 526 11.15 -7.16 -34.89
CA ILE A 526 12.45 -7.26 -34.23
C ILE A 526 12.26 -6.95 -32.75
N TRP A 527 12.45 -7.93 -31.89
CA TRP A 527 12.37 -7.80 -30.44
C TRP A 527 13.76 -7.52 -29.88
N ILE A 528 13.92 -6.42 -29.13
CA ILE A 528 15.15 -6.06 -28.42
C ILE A 528 14.88 -6.16 -26.92
N ASP A 529 15.41 -7.20 -26.30
CA ASP A 529 15.18 -7.55 -24.90
C ASP A 529 16.28 -7.02 -23.97
N PHE A 530 15.87 -6.22 -22.98
CA PHE A 530 16.72 -5.60 -21.97
C PHE A 530 16.59 -6.21 -20.56
N HIS A 531 15.92 -7.35 -20.34
CA HIS A 531 15.71 -7.89 -18.98
C HIS A 531 16.99 -8.15 -18.21
N LYS A 532 17.99 -8.68 -18.90
CA LYS A 532 19.31 -8.96 -18.32
C LYS A 532 20.30 -7.83 -18.59
N TYR A 533 19.85 -6.69 -19.11
CA TYR A 533 20.75 -5.62 -19.52
C TYR A 533 21.51 -5.03 -18.34
N ALA A 534 20.84 -4.82 -17.21
CA ALA A 534 21.49 -4.29 -16.01
C ALA A 534 22.64 -5.17 -15.51
N GLU A 535 22.55 -6.49 -15.71
CA GLU A 535 23.58 -7.43 -15.26
C GLU A 535 24.66 -7.69 -16.32
N THR A 536 24.25 -7.76 -17.59
CA THR A 536 25.11 -8.25 -18.68
C THR A 536 25.61 -7.14 -19.60
N HIS A 537 25.04 -5.93 -19.51
CA HIS A 537 25.23 -4.83 -20.45
C HIS A 537 24.98 -5.23 -21.92
N ARG A 538 24.11 -6.22 -22.15
CA ARG A 538 23.79 -6.76 -23.46
C ARG A 538 22.28 -6.86 -23.63
N ALA A 539 21.78 -6.34 -24.75
CA ALA A 539 20.42 -6.55 -25.19
C ALA A 539 20.35 -7.75 -26.13
N VAL A 540 19.30 -8.55 -26.02
CA VAL A 540 19.10 -9.72 -26.89
C VAL A 540 18.16 -9.33 -28.02
N ALA A 541 18.66 -9.34 -29.25
CA ALA A 541 17.83 -9.17 -30.44
C ALA A 541 17.31 -10.53 -30.94
N THR A 542 15.99 -10.65 -31.09
CA THR A 542 15.28 -11.80 -31.68
C THR A 542 14.29 -11.33 -32.74
N LEU A 543 13.92 -12.23 -33.65
CA LEU A 543 12.90 -12.00 -34.66
C LEU A 543 11.68 -12.83 -34.30
N MET A 544 10.49 -12.22 -34.30
CA MET A 544 9.23 -12.90 -34.04
C MET A 544 8.24 -12.66 -35.17
N SER A 545 7.35 -13.61 -35.38
CA SER A 545 6.20 -13.39 -36.27
C SER A 545 5.26 -12.35 -35.68
N ARG A 546 4.38 -11.78 -36.50
CA ARG A 546 3.39 -10.81 -36.03
C ARG A 546 2.37 -11.47 -35.09
N THR A 547 1.92 -12.68 -35.41
CA THR A 547 1.00 -13.45 -34.57
C THR A 547 1.63 -13.77 -33.21
N GLU A 548 2.87 -14.27 -33.21
CA GLU A 548 3.61 -14.51 -31.96
C GLU A 548 3.78 -13.21 -31.15
N THR A 549 4.06 -12.10 -31.84
CA THR A 549 4.20 -10.79 -31.20
C THR A 549 2.89 -10.35 -30.52
N ILE A 550 1.76 -10.46 -31.21
CA ILE A 550 0.43 -10.09 -30.69
C ILE A 550 0.07 -10.96 -29.49
N THR A 551 0.24 -12.29 -29.63
CA THR A 551 -0.02 -13.25 -28.55
C THR A 551 0.82 -12.95 -27.31
N ARG A 552 2.13 -12.74 -27.49
CA ARG A 552 3.07 -12.47 -26.39
C ARG A 552 2.91 -11.06 -25.80
N ALA A 553 2.37 -10.12 -26.55
CA ALA A 553 2.05 -8.79 -26.05
C ALA A 553 0.71 -8.72 -25.31
N GLY A 554 -0.04 -9.84 -25.27
CA GLY A 554 -1.40 -9.87 -24.71
C GLY A 554 -2.43 -9.09 -25.54
N TRP A 555 -2.10 -8.69 -26.77
CA TRP A 555 -3.04 -7.89 -27.58
C TRP A 555 -4.13 -8.77 -28.18
N GLU A 556 -5.33 -8.21 -28.27
CA GLU A 556 -6.40 -8.84 -29.04
C GLU A 556 -5.96 -8.95 -30.50
N ILE A 557 -6.20 -10.13 -31.08
CA ILE A 557 -5.90 -10.36 -32.48
C ILE A 557 -6.81 -9.44 -33.30
N PRO A 558 -6.25 -8.50 -34.09
CA PRO A 558 -7.04 -7.55 -34.86
C PRO A 558 -7.98 -8.30 -35.80
N GLU A 559 -9.19 -7.77 -35.99
CA GLU A 559 -10.10 -8.32 -36.99
C GLU A 559 -9.50 -8.16 -38.40
N PRO A 560 -9.83 -9.04 -39.36
CA PRO A 560 -9.33 -8.93 -40.73
C PRO A 560 -9.61 -7.54 -41.32
N GLY A 561 -8.55 -6.77 -41.59
CA GLY A 561 -8.61 -5.42 -42.17
C GLY A 561 -8.42 -4.27 -41.16
N GLU A 562 -8.37 -4.55 -39.87
CA GLU A 562 -8.03 -3.56 -38.85
C GLU A 562 -6.53 -3.23 -38.89
N GLN A 563 -6.19 -1.94 -38.90
CA GLN A 563 -4.80 -1.49 -38.85
C GLN A 563 -4.29 -1.56 -37.42
N THR A 564 -3.16 -2.25 -37.20
CA THR A 564 -2.44 -2.24 -35.93
C THR A 564 -1.17 -1.38 -36.02
N PRO A 565 -0.56 -1.02 -34.88
CA PRO A 565 0.72 -0.31 -34.87
C PRO A 565 1.84 -1.04 -35.62
N LEU A 566 1.68 -2.34 -35.89
CA LEU A 566 2.62 -3.17 -36.63
C LEU A 566 2.42 -3.11 -38.16
N ASP A 567 1.34 -2.49 -38.66
CA ASP A 567 1.06 -2.30 -40.10
C ASP A 567 1.95 -1.22 -40.71
N GLY A 568 3.24 -1.55 -40.80
CA GLY A 568 4.25 -0.76 -41.48
C GLY A 568 4.77 -1.46 -42.72
N LYS A 569 5.16 -0.67 -43.73
CA LYS A 569 5.92 -1.15 -44.89
C LYS A 569 7.27 -1.78 -44.50
N TYR A 570 7.75 -1.51 -43.29
CA TYR A 570 9.04 -1.96 -42.76
C TYR A 570 8.82 -2.81 -41.50
N PRO A 571 9.75 -3.73 -41.19
CA PRO A 571 9.74 -4.47 -39.92
C PRO A 571 9.63 -3.51 -38.74
N ALA A 572 8.68 -3.79 -37.85
CA ALA A 572 8.52 -3.05 -36.61
C ALA A 572 9.63 -3.46 -35.63
N VAL A 573 10.02 -2.53 -34.76
CA VAL A 573 10.94 -2.80 -33.64
C VAL A 573 10.15 -2.73 -32.34
N MET A 574 10.29 -3.76 -31.53
CA MET A 574 9.65 -3.89 -30.23
C MET A 574 10.72 -3.93 -29.16
N VAL A 575 10.59 -3.08 -28.15
CA VAL A 575 11.57 -2.99 -27.08
C VAL A 575 10.97 -3.60 -25.83
N LEU A 576 11.61 -4.65 -25.32
CA LEU A 576 11.26 -5.23 -24.03
C LEU A 576 12.21 -4.71 -22.97
N ALA A 577 11.65 -4.19 -21.90
CA ALA A 577 12.38 -3.83 -20.70
C ALA A 577 11.60 -4.38 -19.50
N PRO A 578 12.25 -4.67 -18.36
CA PRO A 578 11.57 -5.03 -17.12
C PRO A 578 10.52 -3.99 -16.78
N TYR A 579 9.29 -4.32 -17.09
CA TYR A 579 8.14 -3.50 -16.84
C TYR A 579 7.08 -4.49 -16.41
N SER A 580 6.79 -4.47 -15.12
CA SER A 580 5.58 -5.05 -14.57
C SER A 580 4.77 -3.87 -14.09
N GLY A 581 3.73 -3.53 -14.83
CA GLY A 581 2.82 -2.46 -14.46
C GLY A 581 1.55 -2.65 -15.26
N THR A 582 0.41 -2.34 -14.65
CA THR A 582 -0.88 -2.69 -15.22
C THR A 582 -1.12 -2.04 -16.57
N SER A 583 -1.10 -2.89 -17.59
CA SER A 583 -2.20 -2.87 -18.53
C SER A 583 -3.52 -2.95 -17.76
N ASN A 584 -4.53 -2.18 -18.18
CA ASN A 584 -5.87 -2.27 -17.60
C ASN A 584 -6.58 -3.59 -17.99
N ASP A 585 -5.91 -4.49 -18.73
CA ASP A 585 -6.42 -5.80 -19.09
C ASP A 585 -6.13 -6.81 -17.95
N PRO A 586 -7.16 -7.36 -17.28
CA PRO A 586 -6.99 -8.34 -16.20
C PRO A 586 -6.33 -9.66 -16.66
N ARG A 587 -6.23 -9.93 -17.98
CA ARG A 587 -5.55 -11.11 -18.53
C ARG A 587 -4.03 -11.00 -18.48
N ASP A 588 -3.48 -9.79 -18.41
CA ASP A 588 -2.03 -9.55 -18.37
C ASP A 588 -1.40 -9.89 -17.00
N TYR A 589 -2.23 -10.16 -15.98
CA TYR A 589 -1.78 -10.55 -14.64
C TYR A 589 -1.28 -12.00 -14.56
N GLU A 590 -1.83 -12.92 -15.36
CA GLU A 590 -1.53 -14.35 -15.21
C GLU A 590 -0.18 -14.75 -15.80
N THR A 591 0.38 -13.96 -16.72
CA THR A 591 1.56 -14.37 -17.48
C THR A 591 2.89 -13.95 -16.84
N ASN A 592 2.89 -13.01 -15.87
CA ASN A 592 4.14 -12.43 -15.34
C ASN A 592 5.07 -11.97 -16.48
N GLU A 593 4.49 -11.67 -17.66
CA GLU A 593 5.23 -11.46 -18.88
C GLU A 593 5.68 -10.00 -18.99
N PRO A 594 6.82 -9.75 -19.66
CA PRO A 594 7.32 -8.41 -19.85
C PRO A 594 6.29 -7.51 -20.51
N CYS A 595 5.91 -6.41 -19.85
CA CYS A 595 5.14 -5.41 -20.57
C CYS A 595 6.05 -4.77 -21.63
N CYS A 596 5.53 -4.77 -22.84
CA CYS A 596 6.27 -4.37 -24.03
C CYS A 596 6.15 -2.86 -24.23
N TYR A 597 7.26 -2.18 -24.49
CA TYR A 597 7.21 -0.80 -24.97
C TYR A 597 7.35 -0.82 -26.49
N ILE A 598 6.23 -0.58 -27.20
CA ILE A 598 6.28 -0.46 -28.65
C ILE A 598 6.94 0.87 -29.00
N VAL A 599 8.04 0.79 -29.74
CA VAL A 599 8.58 1.95 -30.44
C VAL A 599 8.60 1.66 -31.93
N THR A 600 7.54 2.02 -32.64
CA THR A 600 7.48 1.89 -34.10
C THR A 600 8.35 2.97 -34.76
N TYR A 601 9.64 2.68 -34.84
CA TYR A 601 10.50 3.28 -35.84
C TYR A 601 10.78 2.25 -36.93
N ASN A 602 10.85 2.72 -38.18
CA ASN A 602 11.42 1.95 -39.28
C ASN A 602 12.85 1.54 -38.87
N PHE A 603 13.19 0.24 -38.87
CA PHE A 603 14.54 -0.24 -38.53
C PHE A 603 15.65 0.54 -39.24
N ARG A 604 15.45 0.91 -40.51
CA ARG A 604 16.41 1.76 -41.23
C ARG A 604 16.55 3.15 -40.61
N SER A 605 15.45 3.75 -40.17
CA SER A 605 15.50 5.04 -39.46
C SER A 605 16.20 4.97 -38.10
N LEU A 606 16.24 3.79 -37.46
CA LEU A 606 17.01 3.56 -36.22
C LEU A 606 18.51 3.40 -36.49
N LEU A 607 18.90 2.84 -37.64
CA LEU A 607 20.31 2.68 -38.00
C LEU A 607 20.96 3.99 -38.46
N TYR A 608 20.22 4.82 -39.21
CA TYR A 608 20.76 6.01 -39.89
C TYR A 608 20.55 7.34 -39.15
N ARG A 609 19.85 7.33 -38.00
CA ARG A 609 19.97 8.36 -36.96
C ARG A 609 20.99 7.89 -35.97
#